data_AF-A0A3D2S7L8-F1
#
_entry.id   AF-A0A3D2S7L8-F1
#
_cell.length_a   1.000
_cell.length_b   1.000
_cell.length_c   1.000
_cell.angle_alpha   90.00
_cell.angle_beta   90.00
_cell.angle_gamma   90.00
#
_symmetry.space_group_name_H-M   'P 1'
#
loop_
_entity.id
_entity.type
_entity.pdbx_description
1 polymer ?
#
loop_
_entity_poly.entity_id
_entity_poly.type
_entity_poly.pdbx_seq_one_letter_code
_entity_poly.pdbx_strand_id
1 'polypeptide(L)'
;MLTRRGIRVKVMQVLYMLLQDPAWGDKQAEQLLHNNIRQTYRAYLYVLQLLSRLSMQVDDENDRRKSKYIPTDEDRDFNIVFFNNPCTEYLRTSETLRKEWKREGLSTTDEDELLPSIYNELKLFPPYAAYIASTEHTIKEHRDLLRAICKQFLPQNEAFDQFMEDMIPTWSDD
;
A
#
# COMPACT_ATOMS: atom_id res chain seq x y z
N MET A 1 -7.52 1.66 -8.44
CA MET A 1 -7.05 0.28 -8.58
C MET A 1 -8.23 -0.66 -8.86
N LEU A 2 -9.21 -0.92 -7.99
CA LEU A 2 -10.49 -1.53 -8.45
C LEU A 2 -11.60 -0.48 -8.64
N THR A 3 -11.65 0.15 -9.82
CA THR A 3 -12.75 1.03 -10.20
C THR A 3 -13.61 0.38 -11.26
N ARG A 4 -14.89 0.79 -11.38
CA ARG A 4 -15.75 0.37 -12.50
C ARG A 4 -15.10 0.64 -13.86
N ARG A 5 -14.30 1.71 -13.95
CA ARG A 5 -13.50 2.02 -15.14
C ARG A 5 -12.40 0.98 -15.37
N GLY A 6 -11.63 0.63 -14.34
CA GLY A 6 -10.55 -0.37 -14.44
C GLY A 6 -11.07 -1.74 -14.89
N ILE A 7 -12.21 -2.19 -14.36
CA ILE A 7 -12.84 -3.45 -14.78
C ILE A 7 -13.21 -3.40 -16.28
N ARG A 8 -13.80 -2.30 -16.76
CA ARG A 8 -14.14 -2.14 -18.18
C ARG A 8 -12.90 -2.18 -19.09
N VAL A 9 -11.79 -1.57 -18.65
CA VAL A 9 -10.53 -1.61 -19.40
C VAL A 9 -10.05 -3.06 -19.53
N LYS A 10 -10.04 -3.83 -18.43
CA LYS A 10 -9.65 -5.25 -18.44
C LYS A 10 -10.55 -6.12 -19.33
N VAL A 11 -11.86 -5.88 -19.29
CA VAL A 11 -12.80 -6.54 -20.21
C VAL A 11 -12.45 -6.22 -21.66
N MET A 12 -12.16 -4.96 -22.00
CA MET A 12 -11.78 -4.58 -23.36
C MET A 12 -10.44 -5.19 -23.80
N GLN A 13 -9.45 -5.28 -22.89
CA GLN A 13 -8.17 -5.94 -23.16
C GLN A 13 -8.38 -7.42 -23.53
N VAL A 14 -9.18 -8.15 -22.74
CA VAL A 14 -9.47 -9.57 -23.00
C VAL A 14 -10.25 -9.76 -24.30
N LEU A 15 -11.25 -8.91 -24.57
CA LEU A 15 -12.00 -8.94 -25.84
C LEU A 15 -11.11 -8.65 -27.05
N TYR A 16 -10.17 -7.72 -26.91
CA TYR A 16 -9.19 -7.42 -27.96
C TYR A 16 -8.28 -8.62 -28.26
N MET A 17 -7.81 -9.31 -27.23
CA MET A 17 -7.00 -10.54 -27.40
C MET A 17 -7.80 -11.65 -28.11
N LEU A 18 -9.07 -11.85 -27.74
CA LEU A 18 -9.97 -12.78 -28.43
C LEU A 18 -10.19 -12.45 -29.90
N LEU A 19 -10.28 -11.16 -30.24
CA LEU A 19 -10.43 -10.70 -31.63
C LEU A 19 -9.16 -10.93 -32.46
N GLN A 20 -7.99 -10.87 -31.83
CA GLN A 20 -6.69 -11.04 -32.50
C GLN A 20 -6.32 -12.51 -32.73
N ASP A 21 -6.70 -13.41 -31.80
CA ASP A 21 -6.36 -14.83 -31.89
C ASP A 21 -7.64 -15.71 -31.88
N PRO A 22 -8.10 -16.19 -33.05
CA PRO A 22 -9.28 -17.05 -33.16
C PRO A 22 -9.11 -18.42 -32.48
N ALA A 23 -7.89 -18.82 -32.10
CA ALA A 23 -7.62 -20.06 -31.39
C ALA A 23 -7.93 -19.96 -29.89
N TRP A 24 -8.13 -18.75 -29.36
CA TRP A 24 -8.54 -18.55 -27.97
C TRP A 24 -10.01 -18.88 -27.79
N GLY A 25 -10.29 -19.81 -26.88
CA GLY A 25 -11.67 -20.18 -26.52
C GLY A 25 -12.27 -19.28 -25.44
N ASP A 26 -13.60 -19.16 -25.42
CA ASP A 26 -14.35 -18.37 -24.42
C ASP A 26 -13.93 -18.66 -22.97
N LYS A 27 -13.69 -19.94 -22.64
CA LYS A 27 -13.25 -20.37 -21.30
C LYS A 27 -11.88 -19.81 -20.92
N GLN A 28 -10.95 -19.70 -21.87
CA GLN A 28 -9.61 -19.18 -21.61
C GLN A 28 -9.67 -17.67 -21.35
N ALA A 29 -10.51 -16.94 -22.10
CA ALA A 29 -10.73 -15.52 -21.89
C ALA A 29 -11.41 -15.21 -20.55
N GLU A 30 -12.40 -16.01 -20.14
CA GLU A 30 -13.02 -15.88 -18.83
C GLU A 30 -12.00 -16.09 -17.71
N GLN A 31 -11.17 -17.14 -17.80
CA GLN A 31 -10.10 -17.40 -16.85
C GLN A 31 -9.08 -16.25 -16.80
N LEU A 32 -8.66 -15.72 -17.95
CA LEU A 32 -7.75 -14.59 -18.01
C LEU A 32 -8.35 -13.35 -17.34
N LEU A 33 -9.62 -13.03 -17.62
CA LEU A 33 -10.30 -11.89 -17.02
C LEU A 33 -10.35 -12.02 -15.49
N HIS A 34 -10.71 -13.20 -14.98
CA HIS A 34 -10.71 -13.46 -13.54
C HIS A 34 -9.32 -13.32 -12.92
N ASN A 35 -8.29 -13.83 -13.59
CA ASN A 35 -6.91 -13.70 -13.13
C ASN A 35 -6.48 -12.23 -13.08
N ASN A 36 -6.77 -11.43 -14.11
CA ASN A 36 -6.44 -10.00 -14.16
C ASN A 36 -7.16 -9.22 -13.05
N ILE A 37 -8.45 -9.49 -12.81
CA ILE A 37 -9.21 -8.86 -11.72
C ILE A 37 -8.61 -9.25 -10.36
N ARG A 38 -8.24 -10.52 -10.20
CA ARG A 38 -7.62 -11.01 -8.95
C ARG A 38 -6.27 -10.36 -8.70
N GLN A 39 -5.44 -10.16 -9.73
CA GLN A 39 -4.15 -9.48 -9.59
C GLN A 39 -4.32 -8.02 -9.12
N THR A 40 -5.26 -7.27 -9.69
CA THR A 40 -5.58 -5.91 -9.22
C THR A 40 -6.10 -5.89 -7.78
N TYR A 41 -6.88 -6.91 -7.39
CA TYR A 41 -7.34 -7.07 -6.01
C TYR A 41 -6.17 -7.32 -5.05
N ARG A 42 -5.20 -8.17 -5.45
CA ARG A 42 -3.96 -8.39 -4.70
C ARG A 42 -3.16 -7.10 -4.55
N ALA A 43 -3.00 -6.33 -5.63
CA ALA A 43 -2.32 -5.04 -5.58
C ALA A 43 -2.97 -4.06 -4.60
N TYR A 44 -4.30 -4.00 -4.61
CA TYR A 44 -5.06 -3.19 -3.67
C TYR A 44 -4.85 -3.63 -2.21
N LEU A 45 -4.93 -4.93 -1.93
CA LEU A 45 -4.72 -5.47 -0.60
C LEU A 45 -3.29 -5.22 -0.10
N TYR A 46 -2.31 -5.32 -1.00
CA TYR A 46 -0.91 -5.03 -0.69
C TYR A 46 -0.73 -3.57 -0.26
N VAL A 47 -1.25 -2.60 -1.01
CA VAL A 47 -1.16 -1.18 -0.63
C VAL A 47 -1.76 -0.93 0.76
N LEU A 48 -2.87 -1.59 1.10
CA LEU A 48 -3.45 -1.49 2.45
C LEU A 48 -2.53 -2.09 3.53
N GLN A 49 -1.90 -3.22 3.24
CA GLN A 49 -0.94 -3.87 4.13
C GLN A 49 0.27 -2.95 4.36
N LEU A 50 0.84 -2.40 3.28
CA LEU A 50 1.96 -1.48 3.33
C LEU A 50 1.65 -0.25 4.20
N LEU A 51 0.49 0.39 4.03
CA LEU A 51 0.07 1.51 4.89
C LEU A 51 0.03 1.12 6.37
N SER A 52 -0.50 -0.06 6.69
CA SER A 52 -0.55 -0.55 8.06
C SER A 52 0.85 -0.74 8.63
N ARG A 53 1.80 -1.22 7.83
CA ARG A 53 3.18 -1.47 8.24
C ARG A 53 4.04 -0.22 8.34
N LEU A 54 3.88 0.73 7.42
CA LEU A 54 4.49 2.05 7.52
C LEU A 54 4.10 2.74 8.84
N SER A 55 2.85 2.55 9.27
CA SER A 55 2.42 3.06 10.58
C SER A 55 3.12 2.34 11.73
N MET A 56 3.36 1.02 11.64
CA MET A 56 4.10 0.26 12.66
C MET A 56 5.58 0.66 12.74
N GLN A 57 6.22 1.04 11.62
CA GLN A 57 7.60 1.54 11.64
C GLN A 57 7.77 2.79 12.50
N VAL A 58 6.73 3.62 12.62
CA VAL A 58 6.74 4.77 13.53
C VAL A 58 6.80 4.31 14.99
N ASP A 59 6.09 3.24 15.35
CA ASP A 59 6.11 2.69 16.71
C ASP A 59 7.44 2.00 17.01
N ASP A 60 7.98 1.23 16.03
CA ASP A 60 9.31 0.63 16.14
C ASP A 60 10.39 1.70 16.33
N GLU A 61 10.30 2.83 15.62
CA GLU A 61 11.22 3.96 15.76
C GLU A 61 11.07 4.65 17.12
N ASN A 62 9.84 4.84 17.60
CA ASN A 62 9.54 5.38 18.92
C ASN A 62 10.17 4.53 20.05
N ASP A 63 9.99 3.21 19.97
CA ASP A 63 10.56 2.28 20.95
C ASP A 63 12.09 2.29 20.92
N ARG A 64 12.70 2.30 19.72
CA ARG A 64 14.16 2.43 19.56
C ARG A 64 14.68 3.72 20.18
N ARG A 65 14.01 4.85 19.95
CA ARG A 65 14.39 6.16 20.51
C ARG A 65 14.29 6.18 22.03
N LYS A 66 13.21 5.64 22.61
CA LYS A 66 13.03 5.51 24.07
C LYS A 66 14.06 4.57 24.71
N SER A 67 14.49 3.54 24.00
CA SER A 67 15.47 2.57 24.49
C SER A 67 16.93 3.07 24.51
N LYS A 68 17.21 4.25 23.94
CA LYS A 68 18.56 4.86 23.95
C LYS A 68 19.03 5.11 25.39
N TYR A 69 20.29 4.79 25.67
CA TYR A 69 20.90 5.00 26.99
C TYR A 69 20.92 6.47 27.43
N ILE A 70 21.06 7.39 26.48
CA ILE A 70 20.94 8.84 26.70
C ILE A 70 19.97 9.38 25.65
N PRO A 71 18.66 9.48 25.96
CA PRO A 71 17.67 10.06 25.05
C PRO A 71 17.91 11.57 24.92
N THR A 72 17.87 12.09 23.69
CA THR A 72 17.76 13.53 23.44
C THR A 72 16.33 14.01 23.69
N ASP A 73 16.11 15.33 23.82
CA ASP A 73 14.75 15.86 23.96
C ASP A 73 13.88 15.56 22.72
N GLU A 74 14.48 15.54 21.52
CA GLU A 74 13.83 15.11 20.27
C GLU A 74 13.49 13.60 20.25
N ASP A 75 14.21 12.77 21.02
CA ASP A 75 13.89 11.35 21.17
C ASP A 75 12.72 11.12 22.13
N ARG A 76 12.51 12.04 23.09
CA ARG A 76 11.41 11.95 24.07
C ARG A 76 10.08 12.38 23.48
N ASP A 77 10.09 13.45 22.68
CA ASP A 77 8.89 14.01 22.04
C ASP A 77 8.72 13.52 20.59
N PHE A 78 9.10 12.25 20.32
CA PHE A 78 8.93 11.67 19.00
C PHE A 78 7.44 11.57 18.64
N ASN A 79 7.08 12.14 17.49
CA ASN A 79 5.69 12.23 17.06
C ASN A 79 5.18 10.89 16.50
N ILE A 80 4.23 10.27 17.21
CA ILE A 80 3.59 9.01 16.84
C ILE A 80 2.19 9.18 16.22
N VAL A 81 1.84 10.38 15.76
CA VAL A 81 0.50 10.70 15.23
C VAL A 81 0.14 9.85 14.00
N PHE A 82 1.13 9.47 13.19
CA PHE A 82 0.86 8.54 12.07
C PHE A 82 0.52 7.13 12.54
N PHE A 83 1.16 6.63 13.61
CA PHE A 83 0.79 5.36 14.22
C PHE A 83 -0.61 5.41 14.85
N ASN A 84 -0.96 6.53 15.48
CA ASN A 84 -2.25 6.77 16.11
C ASN A 84 -3.36 7.22 15.14
N ASN A 85 -3.09 7.23 13.83
CA ASN A 85 -4.11 7.57 12.84
C ASN A 85 -5.24 6.51 12.89
N PRO A 86 -6.51 6.90 13.11
CA PRO A 86 -7.61 5.94 13.27
C PRO A 86 -7.80 5.03 12.04
N CYS A 87 -7.45 5.52 10.85
CA CYS A 87 -7.53 4.73 9.63
C CYS A 87 -6.45 3.65 9.58
N THR A 88 -5.20 3.96 9.96
CA THR A 88 -4.13 2.95 10.00
C THR A 88 -4.33 1.97 11.15
N GLU A 89 -4.84 2.43 12.29
CA GLU A 89 -5.20 1.56 13.41
C GLU A 89 -6.27 0.53 13.00
N TYR A 90 -7.30 0.96 12.27
CA TYR A 90 -8.30 0.05 11.71
C TYR A 90 -7.67 -0.99 10.76
N LEU A 91 -6.74 -0.57 9.90
CA LEU A 91 -6.04 -1.51 9.01
C LEU A 91 -5.23 -2.55 9.79
N ARG A 92 -4.58 -2.16 10.89
CA ARG A 92 -3.79 -3.09 11.73
C ARG A 92 -4.65 -4.08 12.53
N THR A 93 -5.79 -3.63 13.03
CA THR A 93 -6.63 -4.40 13.97
C THR A 93 -7.74 -5.21 13.29
N SER A 94 -8.07 -4.91 12.04
CA SER A 94 -9.12 -5.61 11.29
C SER A 94 -8.79 -7.09 11.06
N GLU A 95 -9.54 -7.98 11.71
CA GLU A 95 -9.42 -9.43 11.52
C GLU A 95 -9.82 -9.85 10.10
N THR A 96 -10.80 -9.16 9.50
CA THR A 96 -11.24 -9.41 8.12
C THR A 96 -10.09 -9.18 7.15
N LEU A 97 -9.38 -8.04 7.25
CA LEU A 97 -8.23 -7.77 6.37
C LEU A 97 -7.12 -8.79 6.57
N ARG A 98 -6.82 -9.19 7.81
CA ARG A 98 -5.84 -10.25 8.08
C ARG A 98 -6.20 -11.59 7.43
N LYS A 99 -7.49 -11.95 7.40
CA LYS A 99 -7.97 -13.15 6.70
C LYS A 99 -7.80 -13.03 5.19
N GLU A 100 -8.11 -11.86 4.62
CA GLU A 100 -7.97 -11.58 3.20
C GLU A 100 -6.50 -11.64 2.74
N TRP A 101 -5.57 -11.01 3.48
CA TRP A 101 -4.14 -11.09 3.20
C TRP A 101 -3.62 -12.52 3.21
N LYS A 102 -4.01 -13.32 4.21
CA LYS A 102 -3.65 -14.75 4.26
C LYS A 102 -4.23 -15.54 3.09
N ARG A 103 -5.48 -15.27 2.70
CA ARG A 103 -6.15 -15.98 1.60
C ARG A 103 -5.49 -15.70 0.25
N GLU A 104 -5.07 -14.46 0.02
CA GLU A 104 -4.37 -14.07 -1.21
C GLU A 104 -2.85 -14.31 -1.18
N GLY A 105 -2.35 -14.93 -0.10
CA GLY A 105 -0.95 -15.30 0.05
C GLY A 105 0.00 -14.11 0.17
N LEU A 106 -0.46 -12.98 0.71
CA LEU A 106 0.37 -11.80 0.93
C LEU A 106 1.15 -12.00 2.24
N SER A 107 2.43 -12.38 2.11
CA SER A 107 3.34 -12.55 3.24
C SER A 107 3.99 -11.23 3.63
N THR A 108 4.22 -11.02 4.93
CA THR A 108 4.96 -9.86 5.43
C THR A 108 6.48 -9.98 5.20
N THR A 109 7.00 -11.20 5.07
CA THR A 109 8.46 -11.42 4.99
C THR A 109 9.09 -10.80 3.74
N ASP A 110 8.34 -10.73 2.64
CA ASP A 110 8.84 -10.21 1.36
C ASP A 110 9.10 -8.69 1.41
N GLU A 111 8.53 -7.99 2.39
CA GLU A 111 8.59 -6.53 2.49
C GLU A 111 9.60 -6.03 3.54
N ASP A 112 10.21 -6.93 4.33
CA ASP A 112 11.08 -6.57 5.46
C ASP A 112 12.32 -5.77 5.02
N GLU A 113 12.81 -6.00 3.81
CA GLU A 113 13.93 -5.26 3.21
C GLU A 113 13.49 -3.93 2.59
N LEU A 114 12.29 -3.88 2.01
CA LEU A 114 11.78 -2.72 1.28
C LEU A 114 11.21 -1.65 2.23
N LEU A 115 10.53 -2.08 3.29
CA LEU A 115 9.77 -1.21 4.18
C LEU A 115 10.61 -0.09 4.84
N PRO A 116 11.85 -0.33 5.34
CA PRO A 116 12.67 0.73 5.90
C PRO A 116 13.05 1.80 4.86
N SER A 117 13.30 1.40 3.60
CA SER A 117 13.63 2.34 2.52
C SER A 117 12.45 3.26 2.23
N ILE A 118 11.27 2.68 1.98
CA ILE A 118 10.04 3.44 1.72
C ILE A 118 9.71 4.36 2.90
N TYR A 119 9.85 3.87 4.14
CA TYR A 119 9.57 4.69 5.32
C TYR A 119 10.53 5.87 5.46
N ASN A 120 11.82 5.69 5.15
CA ASN A 120 12.79 6.79 5.19
C ASN A 120 12.48 7.86 4.13
N GLU A 121 12.08 7.46 2.93
CA GLU A 121 11.64 8.40 1.90
C GLU A 121 10.31 9.08 2.27
N LEU A 122 9.37 8.36 2.90
CA LEU A 122 8.11 8.92 3.35
C LEU A 122 8.32 10.07 4.34
N LYS A 123 9.33 9.98 5.22
CA LYS A 123 9.66 11.07 6.14
C LYS A 123 10.07 12.36 5.42
N LEU A 124 10.61 12.26 4.21
CA LEU A 124 10.99 13.40 3.37
C LEU A 124 9.82 13.94 2.52
N PHE A 125 8.70 13.21 2.46
CA PHE A 125 7.54 13.59 1.67
C PHE A 125 6.82 14.81 2.29
N PRO A 126 6.68 15.94 1.58
CA PRO A 126 6.19 17.18 2.19
C PRO A 126 4.80 17.08 2.84
N PRO A 127 3.80 16.38 2.26
CA PRO A 127 2.52 16.17 2.93
C PRO A 127 2.62 15.38 4.23
N TYR A 128 3.58 14.47 4.35
CA TYR A 128 3.83 13.73 5.59
C TYR A 128 4.49 14.61 6.65
N ALA A 129 5.52 15.38 6.27
CA ALA A 129 6.16 16.33 7.17
C ALA A 129 5.19 17.40 7.70
N ALA A 130 4.34 17.94 6.82
CA ALA A 130 3.31 18.90 7.19
C ALA A 130 2.25 18.28 8.12
N TYR A 131 1.88 17.03 7.89
CA TYR A 131 0.97 16.30 8.77
C TYR A 131 1.58 16.12 10.16
N ILE A 132 2.83 15.68 10.29
CA ILE A 132 3.47 15.52 11.59
C ILE A 132 3.65 16.86 12.33
N ALA A 133 3.82 17.97 11.62
CA ALA A 133 3.97 19.29 12.22
C ALA A 133 2.67 19.89 12.76
N SER A 134 1.50 19.36 12.39
CA SER A 134 0.21 19.84 12.89
C SER A 134 -0.06 19.33 14.31
N THR A 135 -0.68 20.15 15.14
CA THR A 135 -1.05 19.81 16.52
C THR A 135 -2.41 19.13 16.64
N GLU A 136 -3.30 19.37 15.68
CA GLU A 136 -4.64 18.80 15.64
C GLU A 136 -4.90 18.12 14.30
N HIS A 137 -5.66 17.03 14.35
CA HIS A 137 -6.04 16.25 13.18
C HIS A 137 -7.50 15.87 13.20
N THR A 138 -8.17 16.25 12.13
CA THR A 138 -9.51 15.77 11.80
C THR A 138 -9.42 14.41 11.10
N ILE A 139 -10.52 13.65 11.14
CA ILE A 139 -10.67 12.41 10.35
C ILE A 139 -10.42 12.67 8.85
N LYS A 140 -10.73 13.87 8.37
CA LYS A 140 -10.49 14.27 6.98
C LYS A 140 -8.98 14.36 6.69
N GLU A 141 -8.20 15.03 7.53
CA GLU A 141 -6.75 15.17 7.36
C GLU A 141 -6.03 13.82 7.46
N HIS A 142 -6.46 12.94 8.36
CA HIS A 142 -5.99 11.55 8.43
C HIS A 142 -6.16 10.81 7.09
N ARG A 143 -7.33 10.97 6.46
CA ARG A 143 -7.65 10.34 5.17
C ARG A 143 -6.93 11.01 4.00
N ASP A 144 -6.77 12.33 4.06
CA ASP A 144 -6.10 13.10 3.02
C ASP A 144 -4.60 12.78 2.98
N LEU A 145 -3.95 12.56 4.13
CA LEU A 145 -2.58 12.03 4.17
C LEU A 145 -2.51 10.66 3.49
N LEU A 146 -3.34 9.70 3.89
CA LEU A 146 -3.30 8.35 3.30
C LEU A 146 -3.56 8.39 1.79
N ARG A 147 -4.46 9.29 1.35
CA ARG A 147 -4.69 9.54 -0.07
C ARG A 147 -3.46 10.11 -0.77
N ALA A 148 -2.76 11.07 -0.16
CA ALA A 148 -1.53 11.62 -0.70
C ALA A 148 -0.44 10.54 -0.81
N ILE A 149 -0.31 9.69 0.22
CA ILE A 149 0.62 8.56 0.19
C ILE A 149 0.31 7.64 -1.01
N CYS A 150 -0.94 7.20 -1.17
CA CYS A 150 -1.29 6.29 -2.25
C CYS A 150 -1.24 6.91 -3.66
N LYS A 151 -1.50 8.22 -3.80
CA LYS A 151 -1.65 8.86 -5.12
C LYS A 151 -0.44 9.64 -5.61
N GLN A 152 0.41 10.07 -4.68
CA GLN A 152 1.52 10.98 -4.99
C GLN A 152 2.85 10.38 -4.57
N PHE A 153 2.92 9.72 -3.40
CA PHE A 153 4.17 9.17 -2.90
C PHE A 153 4.49 7.79 -3.50
N LEU A 154 3.61 6.80 -3.33
CA LEU A 154 3.87 5.43 -3.80
C LEU A 154 4.16 5.33 -5.30
N PRO A 155 3.40 5.99 -6.21
CA PRO A 155 3.67 5.91 -7.65
C PRO A 155 4.97 6.60 -8.09
N GLN A 156 5.65 7.34 -7.21
CA GLN A 156 6.92 8.00 -7.49
C GLN A 156 8.10 7.29 -6.81
N ASN A 157 7.83 6.27 -6.00
CA ASN A 157 8.86 5.52 -5.28
C ASN A 157 9.30 4.33 -6.14
N GLU A 158 10.51 4.40 -6.69
CA GLU A 158 11.06 3.39 -7.60
C GLU A 158 11.13 1.99 -6.95
N ALA A 159 11.49 1.92 -5.66
CA ALA A 159 11.64 0.66 -4.96
C ALA A 159 10.29 -0.06 -4.79
N PHE A 160 9.22 0.70 -4.50
CA PHE A 160 7.85 0.20 -4.45
C PHE A 160 7.39 -0.25 -5.83
N ASP A 161 7.64 0.55 -6.87
CA ASP A 161 7.21 0.23 -8.23
C ASP A 161 7.84 -1.08 -8.73
N GLN A 162 9.17 -1.22 -8.59
CA GLN A 162 9.89 -2.44 -8.95
C GLN A 162 9.37 -3.66 -8.19
N PHE A 163 9.17 -3.53 -6.88
CA PHE A 163 8.65 -4.62 -6.06
C PHE A 163 7.24 -5.06 -6.51
N MET A 164 6.41 -4.09 -6.88
CA MET A 164 5.06 -4.37 -7.37
C MET A 164 5.07 -5.04 -8.73
N GLU A 165 5.98 -4.68 -9.64
CA GLU A 165 6.17 -5.39 -10.91
C GLU A 165 6.59 -6.85 -10.71
N ASP A 166 7.51 -7.10 -9.77
CA ASP A 166 8.00 -8.45 -9.46
C ASP A 166 6.89 -9.33 -8.84
N MET A 167 6.07 -8.76 -7.97
CA MET A 167 4.97 -9.47 -7.31
C MET A 167 3.74 -9.64 -8.21
N ILE A 168 3.45 -8.64 -9.05
CA ILE A 168 2.22 -8.51 -9.83
C ILE A 168 2.59 -8.15 -11.27
N PRO A 169 2.67 -9.14 -12.17
CA PRO A 169 3.10 -8.90 -13.56
C PRO A 169 2.23 -7.92 -14.36
N THR A 170 0.99 -7.65 -13.93
CA THR A 170 0.09 -6.66 -14.56
C THR A 170 0.11 -5.30 -13.87
N TRP A 171 1.04 -5.06 -12.94
CA TRP A 171 1.11 -3.82 -12.17
C TRP A 171 1.29 -2.58 -13.06
N SER A 172 2.18 -2.64 -14.05
CA SER A 172 2.46 -1.53 -14.96
C SER A 172 1.27 -1.12 -15.83
N ASP A 173 0.25 -1.99 -15.95
CA ASP A 173 -1.00 -1.71 -16.67
C ASP A 173 -2.09 -1.07 -15.77
N ASP A 174 -1.91 -1.03 -14.44
CA ASP A 174 -2.93 -0.68 -13.42
C ASP A 174 -2.75 0.70 -12.74
#